data_AF-A0A7J6KXE2-F1
#
_entry.id   AF-A0A7J6KXE2-F1
#
_cell.length_a   1.000
_cell.length_b   1.000
_cell.length_c   1.000
_cell.angle_alpha   90.00
_cell.angle_beta   90.00
_cell.angle_gamma   90.00
#
_symmetry.space_group_name_H-M   'P 1'
#
loop_
_entity.id
_entity.type
_entity.pdbx_description
1 polymer ?
#
loop_
_entity_poly.entity_id
_entity_poly.type
_entity_poly.pdbx_seq_one_letter_code
_entity_poly.pdbx_strand_id
1 'polypeptide(L)'
;MPSGDVKVEFFYDVISPYTYLAWQTLKQYRTAWNLDVVLRPVLLGGIMKGSENRPPSMVPNKGKYMQEDLRRAARILDVPMLRAPRNFFSQVALQILTVQRLLAAAPDQKTRGKLTESAFKALWEDNSLRDSQNNLMEINDEFLR
;
A
#
# COMPACT_ATOMS: atom_id res chain seq x y z
N MET A 1 -29.98 -9.54 8.87
CA MET A 1 -28.53 -9.33 8.70
C MET A 1 -27.83 -10.01 9.86
N PRO A 2 -26.69 -10.70 9.68
CA PRO A 2 -25.98 -11.31 10.79
C PRO A 2 -25.64 -10.23 11.82
N SER A 3 -26.01 -10.46 13.07
CA SER A 3 -25.77 -9.56 14.20
C SER A 3 -24.34 -9.76 14.71
N GLY A 4 -23.39 -9.08 14.09
CA GLY A 4 -21.97 -9.06 14.50
C GLY A 4 -21.07 -8.50 13.40
N ASP A 5 -19.98 -7.86 13.79
CA ASP A 5 -19.00 -7.35 12.84
C ASP A 5 -18.31 -8.52 12.11
N VAL A 6 -18.14 -8.39 10.79
CA VAL A 6 -17.41 -9.34 9.97
C VAL A 6 -15.92 -9.04 10.10
N LYS A 7 -15.18 -9.95 10.75
CA LYS A 7 -13.73 -9.81 10.89
C LYS A 7 -13.01 -10.00 9.56
N VAL A 8 -12.18 -9.04 9.18
CA VAL A 8 -11.35 -9.08 7.97
C VAL A 8 -9.89 -8.84 8.36
N GLU A 9 -9.02 -9.84 8.18
CA GLU A 9 -7.59 -9.65 8.36
C GLU A 9 -6.96 -9.14 7.06
N PHE A 10 -6.47 -7.89 7.09
CA PHE A 10 -5.87 -7.25 5.93
C PHE A 10 -4.35 -7.35 6.03
N PHE A 11 -3.76 -8.27 5.25
CA PHE A 11 -2.31 -8.39 5.10
C PHE A 11 -1.84 -7.47 3.98
N TYR A 12 -0.95 -6.53 4.30
CA TYR A 12 -0.54 -5.51 3.35
C TYR A 12 0.93 -5.12 3.46
N ASP A 13 1.48 -4.76 2.31
CA ASP A 13 2.72 -4.00 2.20
C ASP A 13 2.39 -2.67 1.53
N VAL A 14 2.84 -1.56 2.12
CA VAL A 14 2.57 -0.22 1.56
C VAL A 14 3.18 -0.07 0.17
N ILE A 15 4.24 -0.82 -0.16
CA ILE A 15 4.86 -0.84 -1.49
C ILE A 15 3.98 -1.46 -2.56
N SER A 16 2.93 -2.21 -2.20
CA SER A 16 2.09 -2.86 -3.20
C SER A 16 1.02 -1.89 -3.70
N PRO A 17 0.96 -1.61 -5.02
CA PRO A 17 -0.09 -0.76 -5.57
C PRO A 17 -1.48 -1.39 -5.41
N TYR A 18 -1.58 -2.72 -5.39
CA TYR A 18 -2.84 -3.43 -5.24
C TYR A 18 -3.34 -3.44 -3.79
N THR A 19 -2.45 -3.47 -2.80
CA THR A 19 -2.86 -3.32 -1.39
C THR A 19 -3.32 -1.89 -1.11
N TYR A 20 -2.76 -0.88 -1.78
CA TYR A 20 -3.28 0.48 -1.71
C TYR A 20 -4.73 0.59 -2.21
N LEU A 21 -5.04 0.03 -3.40
CA LEU A 21 -6.41 -0.01 -3.91
C LEU A 21 -7.36 -0.79 -2.98
N ALA A 22 -6.89 -1.92 -2.44
CA ALA A 22 -7.66 -2.70 -1.46
C ALA A 22 -7.91 -1.92 -0.17
N TRP A 23 -6.93 -1.15 0.32
CA TRP A 23 -7.06 -0.31 1.50
C TRP A 23 -8.15 0.77 1.31
N GLN A 24 -8.14 1.45 0.17
CA GLN A 24 -9.16 2.45 -0.15
C GLN A 24 -10.55 1.82 -0.27
N THR A 25 -10.64 0.65 -0.90
CA THR A 25 -11.90 -0.12 -0.97
C THR A 25 -12.41 -0.50 0.42
N LEU A 26 -11.55 -1.06 1.27
CA LEU A 26 -11.92 -1.42 2.64
C LEU A 26 -12.41 -0.20 3.42
N LYS A 27 -11.77 0.98 3.26
CA LYS A 27 -12.23 2.23 3.87
C LYS A 27 -13.62 2.65 3.39
N GLN A 28 -13.88 2.58 2.08
CA GLN A 28 -15.18 2.94 1.48
C GLN A 28 -16.32 2.03 2.00
N TYR A 29 -16.07 0.74 2.18
CA TYR A 29 -17.11 -0.24 2.49
C TYR A 29 -17.17 -0.69 3.95
N ARG A 30 -16.21 -0.30 4.80
CA ARG A 30 -16.14 -0.76 6.21
C ARG A 30 -17.46 -0.60 6.96
N THR A 31 -18.11 0.55 6.83
CA THR A 31 -19.38 0.84 7.51
C THR A 31 -20.56 0.14 6.84
N ALA A 32 -20.59 0.07 5.51
CA ALA A 32 -21.68 -0.55 4.77
C ALA A 32 -21.78 -2.06 5.01
N TRP A 33 -20.66 -2.72 5.30
CA TRP A 33 -20.59 -4.17 5.50
C TRP A 33 -20.30 -4.59 6.94
N ASN A 34 -20.29 -3.64 7.90
CA ASN A 34 -19.93 -3.89 9.31
C ASN A 34 -18.60 -4.64 9.45
N LEU A 35 -17.53 -4.15 8.80
CA LEU A 35 -16.23 -4.81 8.83
C LEU A 35 -15.39 -4.42 10.06
N ASP A 36 -14.95 -5.43 10.81
CA ASP A 36 -13.84 -5.30 11.76
C ASP A 36 -12.52 -5.61 11.06
N VAL A 37 -11.91 -4.58 10.47
CA VAL A 37 -10.66 -4.71 9.72
C VAL A 37 -9.47 -4.72 10.68
N VAL A 38 -8.77 -5.85 10.74
CA VAL A 38 -7.53 -6.03 11.51
C VAL A 38 -6.33 -5.87 10.58
N LEU A 39 -5.52 -4.84 10.84
CA LEU A 39 -4.34 -4.53 10.03
C LEU A 39 -3.15 -5.43 10.39
N ARG A 40 -2.62 -6.11 9.38
CA ARG A 40 -1.47 -7.04 9.44
C ARG A 40 -0.37 -6.58 8.46
N PRO A 41 0.49 -5.62 8.83
CA PRO A 41 1.59 -5.21 7.97
C PRO A 41 2.55 -6.38 7.77
N VAL A 42 2.93 -6.64 6.52
CA VAL A 42 3.83 -7.73 6.12
C VAL A 42 4.87 -7.23 5.14
N LEU A 43 6.02 -7.89 5.06
CA LEU A 43 7.03 -7.57 4.06
C LEU A 43 6.82 -8.42 2.81
N LEU A 44 6.32 -7.82 1.73
CA LEU A 44 6.02 -8.50 0.47
C LEU A 44 7.26 -9.16 -0.13
N GLY A 45 8.42 -8.49 -0.05
CA GLY A 45 9.70 -9.08 -0.49
C GLY A 45 10.07 -10.36 0.28
N GLY A 46 9.74 -10.42 1.57
CA GLY A 46 9.91 -11.62 2.40
C GLY A 46 8.96 -12.75 1.97
N ILE A 47 7.69 -12.43 1.70
CA ILE A 47 6.70 -13.38 1.20
C ILE A 47 7.12 -13.95 -0.16
N MET A 48 7.54 -13.10 -1.09
CA MET A 48 8.02 -13.53 -2.41
C MET A 48 9.21 -14.47 -2.29
N LYS A 49 10.20 -14.12 -1.45
CA LYS A 49 11.36 -15.00 -1.20
C LYS A 49 10.93 -16.35 -0.62
N GLY A 50 10.07 -16.35 0.40
CA GLY A 50 9.64 -17.58 1.07
C GLY A 50 8.74 -18.48 0.23
N SER A 51 8.08 -17.93 -0.79
CA SER A 51 7.21 -18.66 -1.73
C SER A 51 7.85 -18.95 -3.08
N GLU A 52 9.15 -18.63 -3.25
CA GLU A 52 9.87 -18.70 -4.53
C GLU A 52 9.18 -17.91 -5.68
N ASN A 53 8.38 -16.91 -5.31
CA ASN A 53 7.68 -16.05 -6.25
C ASN A 53 8.54 -14.82 -6.61
N ARG A 54 8.26 -14.22 -7.76
CA ARG A 54 8.94 -13.01 -8.25
C ARG A 54 7.93 -11.89 -8.52
N PRO A 55 8.34 -10.61 -8.43
CA PRO A 55 7.46 -9.51 -8.78
C PRO A 55 6.93 -9.65 -10.23
N PRO A 56 5.63 -9.42 -10.48
CA PRO A 56 5.05 -9.59 -11.82
C PRO A 56 5.68 -8.63 -12.84
N SER A 57 6.16 -7.47 -12.39
CA SER A 57 6.86 -6.47 -13.21
C SER A 57 8.17 -6.99 -13.83
N MET A 58 8.76 -8.06 -13.31
CA MET A 58 9.96 -8.69 -13.87
C MET A 58 9.68 -9.37 -15.22
N VAL A 59 8.40 -9.65 -15.53
CA VAL A 59 7.99 -10.14 -16.85
C VAL A 59 7.49 -8.94 -17.66
N PRO A 60 8.15 -8.54 -18.77
CA PRO A 60 7.85 -7.28 -19.47
C PRO A 60 6.36 -7.11 -19.85
N ASN A 61 5.72 -8.17 -20.33
CA ASN A 61 4.30 -8.12 -20.71
C ASN A 61 3.36 -7.95 -19.50
N LYS A 62 3.67 -8.62 -18.38
CA LYS A 62 2.90 -8.45 -17.14
C LYS A 62 3.12 -7.06 -16.54
N GLY A 63 4.33 -6.53 -16.59
CA GLY A 63 4.64 -5.16 -16.15
C GLY A 63 3.87 -4.10 -16.96
N LYS A 64 3.84 -4.22 -18.29
CA LYS A 64 3.05 -3.34 -19.16
C LYS A 64 1.55 -3.43 -18.85
N TYR A 65 1.04 -4.65 -18.72
CA TYR A 65 -0.36 -4.88 -18.36
C TYR A 65 -0.71 -4.28 -17.00
N MET A 66 0.12 -4.50 -15.98
CA MET A 66 -0.09 -4.01 -14.62
C MET A 66 -0.26 -2.49 -14.56
N GLN A 67 0.49 -1.72 -15.36
CA GLN A 67 0.33 -0.26 -15.41
C GLN A 67 -1.04 0.16 -15.96
N GLU A 68 -1.55 -0.56 -16.95
CA GLU A 68 -2.87 -0.32 -17.53
C GLU A 68 -3.98 -0.73 -16.57
N ASP A 69 -3.82 -1.91 -15.96
CA ASP A 69 -4.75 -2.49 -14.99
C ASP A 69 -4.93 -1.59 -13.77
N LEU A 70 -3.84 -1.14 -13.15
CA LEU A 70 -3.88 -0.22 -12.01
C LEU A 70 -4.61 1.09 -12.33
N ARG A 71 -4.41 1.64 -13.53
CA ARG A 71 -5.12 2.86 -13.96
C ARG A 71 -6.62 2.62 -14.12
N ARG A 72 -7.02 1.46 -14.64
CA ARG A 72 -8.43 1.07 -14.78
C ARG A 72 -9.06 0.83 -13.42
N ALA A 73 -8.39 0.09 -12.55
CA ALA A 73 -8.86 -0.21 -11.21
C ALA A 73 -9.03 1.08 -10.39
N ALA A 74 -8.05 1.98 -10.41
CA ALA A 74 -8.15 3.29 -9.76
C ALA A 74 -9.36 4.10 -10.26
N ARG A 75 -9.63 4.08 -11.58
CA ARG A 75 -10.82 4.74 -12.15
C ARG A 75 -12.13 4.09 -11.74
N ILE A 76 -12.20 2.75 -11.74
CA ILE A 76 -13.43 2.01 -11.39
C ILE A 76 -13.78 2.21 -9.91
N LEU A 77 -12.78 2.25 -9.04
CA LEU A 77 -12.94 2.39 -7.60
C LEU A 77 -12.99 3.86 -7.13
N ASP A 78 -12.84 4.81 -8.06
CA ASP A 78 -12.73 6.25 -7.79
C ASP A 78 -11.66 6.58 -6.73
N VAL A 79 -10.46 6.03 -6.93
CA VAL A 79 -9.32 6.16 -6.01
C VAL A 79 -8.23 7.03 -6.65
N PRO A 80 -7.76 8.10 -5.97
CA PRO A 80 -6.60 8.84 -6.44
C PRO A 80 -5.36 7.95 -6.38
N MET A 81 -4.63 7.84 -7.50
CA MET A 81 -3.46 6.99 -7.56
C MET A 81 -2.42 7.54 -8.54
N LEU A 82 -1.26 7.90 -8.00
CA LEU A 82 -0.04 8.21 -8.73
C LEU A 82 0.56 6.94 -9.32
N ARG A 83 1.35 7.13 -10.38
CA ARG A 83 2.19 6.04 -10.88
C ARG A 83 3.27 5.71 -9.84
N ALA A 84 3.73 4.46 -9.86
CA ALA A 84 4.86 4.06 -9.04
C ALA A 84 6.06 5.01 -9.30
N PRO A 85 6.80 5.40 -8.25
CA PRO A 85 7.95 6.28 -8.39
C PRO A 85 9.04 5.65 -9.25
N ARG A 86 9.89 6.47 -9.87
CA ARG A 86 10.95 5.95 -10.75
C ARG A 86 12.02 5.16 -9.98
N ASN A 87 12.31 5.54 -8.74
CA ASN A 87 13.21 4.84 -7.80
C ASN A 87 12.54 3.70 -7.00
N PHE A 88 11.41 3.15 -7.48
CA PHE A 88 10.62 2.14 -6.78
C PHE A 88 11.41 0.86 -6.40
N PHE A 89 12.20 0.32 -7.34
CA PHE A 89 13.00 -0.90 -7.11
C PHE A 89 14.40 -0.62 -6.53
N SER A 90 14.71 0.63 -6.17
CA SER A 90 16.00 1.01 -5.59
C SER A 90 15.83 1.55 -4.18
N GLN A 91 15.84 2.87 -4.01
CA GLN A 91 15.83 3.53 -2.70
C GLN A 91 14.52 3.27 -1.95
N VAL A 92 13.38 3.28 -2.65
CA VAL A 92 12.07 3.07 -2.03
C VAL A 92 12.01 1.68 -1.39
N ALA A 93 12.39 0.63 -2.12
CA ALA A 93 12.37 -0.74 -1.60
C ALA A 93 13.16 -0.92 -0.29
N LEU A 94 14.27 -0.20 -0.12
CA LEU A 94 15.06 -0.22 1.12
C LEU A 94 14.33 0.50 2.26
N GLN A 95 13.75 1.66 1.97
CA GLN A 95 13.05 2.48 2.96
C GLN A 95 11.73 1.84 3.43
N ILE A 96 11.05 1.09 2.56
CA ILE A 96 9.81 0.36 2.90
C ILE A 96 10.04 -0.65 4.03
N LEU A 97 11.21 -1.27 4.15
CA LEU A 97 11.49 -2.16 5.27
C LEU A 97 11.34 -1.43 6.62
N THR A 98 11.84 -0.20 6.71
CA THR A 98 11.72 0.64 7.90
C THR A 98 10.26 1.02 8.15
N VAL A 99 9.52 1.41 7.10
CA VAL A 99 8.09 1.73 7.20
C VAL A 99 7.30 0.52 7.71
N GLN A 100 7.46 -0.66 7.11
CA GLN A 100 6.75 -1.86 7.52
C GLN A 100 7.08 -2.29 8.95
N ARG A 101 8.32 -2.10 9.40
CA ARG A 101 8.73 -2.32 10.81
C ARG A 101 8.02 -1.37 11.75
N LEU A 102 7.92 -0.09 11.39
CA LEU A 102 7.20 0.89 12.19
C LEU A 102 5.70 0.56 12.30
N LEU A 103 5.06 0.21 11.18
CA LEU A 103 3.64 -0.21 11.18
C LEU A 103 3.43 -1.45 12.06
N ALA A 104 4.36 -2.41 12.02
CA ALA A 104 4.31 -3.60 12.86
C ALA A 104 4.50 -3.26 14.35
N ALA A 105 5.38 -2.31 14.67
CA ALA A 105 5.67 -1.85 16.03
C ALA A 105 4.60 -0.92 16.62
N ALA A 106 3.63 -0.46 15.82
CA ALA A 106 2.56 0.41 16.30
C ALA A 106 1.81 -0.22 17.50
N PRO A 107 1.56 0.53 18.58
CA PRO A 107 1.09 0.00 19.86
C PRO A 107 -0.33 -0.57 19.80
N ASP A 108 -1.14 -0.11 18.85
CA ASP A 108 -2.55 -0.50 18.70
C ASP A 108 -3.02 -0.35 17.24
N GLN A 109 -4.20 -0.90 16.92
CA GLN A 109 -4.78 -0.85 15.57
C GLN A 109 -5.12 0.57 15.09
N LYS A 110 -5.49 1.47 16.01
CA LYS A 110 -5.86 2.86 15.67
C LYS A 110 -4.62 3.66 15.26
N THR A 111 -3.54 3.56 16.02
CA THR A 111 -2.24 4.15 15.70
C THR A 111 -1.69 3.55 14.41
N ARG A 112 -1.76 2.22 14.24
CA ARG A 112 -1.37 1.55 13.00
C ARG A 112 -2.16 2.04 11.80
N GLY A 113 -3.47 2.22 11.93
CA GLY A 113 -4.35 2.71 10.87
C GLY A 113 -3.96 4.11 10.40
N LYS A 114 -3.63 5.02 11.32
CA LYS A 114 -3.13 6.36 10.98
C LYS A 114 -1.82 6.31 10.21
N LEU A 115 -0.83 5.57 10.72
CA LEU A 115 0.47 5.43 10.06
C LEU A 115 0.35 4.77 8.68
N THR A 116 -0.57 3.80 8.55
CA THR A 116 -0.87 3.13 7.28
C THR A 116 -1.45 4.08 6.26
N GLU A 117 -2.41 4.92 6.69
CA GLU A 117 -3.00 5.96 5.85
C GLU A 117 -1.92 6.95 5.37
N SER A 118 -1.08 7.48 6.28
CA SER A 118 -0.01 8.41 5.91
C SER A 118 1.00 7.76 4.95
N ALA A 119 1.42 6.52 5.21
CA ALA A 119 2.37 5.81 4.36
C ALA A 119 1.81 5.52 2.96
N PHE A 120 0.53 5.11 2.86
CA PHE A 120 -0.13 4.91 1.58
C PHE A 120 -0.31 6.22 0.81
N LYS A 121 -0.76 7.29 1.48
CA LYS A 121 -0.88 8.61 0.89
C LYS A 121 0.44 9.09 0.32
N ALA A 122 1.50 8.99 1.11
CA ALA A 122 2.80 9.46 0.70
C ALA A 122 3.35 8.68 -0.51
N LEU A 123 3.14 7.36 -0.56
CA LEU A 123 3.60 6.54 -1.67
C LEU A 123 2.69 6.57 -2.90
N TRP A 124 1.38 6.83 -2.78
CA TRP A 124 0.45 6.65 -3.91
C TRP A 124 -0.44 7.85 -4.22
N GLU A 125 -0.48 8.89 -3.39
CA GLU A 125 -1.39 10.03 -3.57
C GLU A 125 -0.65 11.36 -3.62
N ASP A 126 0.35 11.55 -2.77
CA ASP A 126 0.98 12.84 -2.54
C ASP A 126 2.09 13.12 -3.55
N ASN A 127 1.77 13.98 -4.53
CA ASN A 127 2.73 14.42 -5.53
C ASN A 127 3.75 15.43 -4.98
N SER A 128 3.50 16.06 -3.83
CA SER A 128 4.46 16.98 -3.20
C SER A 128 5.69 16.23 -2.65
N LEU A 129 5.55 14.92 -2.40
CA LEU A 129 6.63 14.02 -2.00
C LEU A 129 7.40 13.42 -3.19
N ARG A 130 7.19 13.99 -4.39
CA ARG A 130 7.92 13.62 -5.62
C ARG A 130 8.88 14.72 -6.04
N ASP A 131 10.05 14.31 -6.51
CA ASP A 131 10.93 15.22 -7.25
C ASP A 131 10.43 15.45 -8.69
N SER A 132 11.11 16.33 -9.43
CA SER A 132 10.77 16.65 -10.82
C SER A 132 10.89 15.45 -11.79
N GLN A 133 11.52 14.35 -11.37
CA GLN A 133 11.67 13.11 -12.14
C GLN A 133 10.71 11.99 -11.68
N ASN A 134 9.77 12.30 -10.79
CA ASN A 134 8.86 11.34 -10.16
C ASN A 134 9.59 10.28 -9.31
N ASN A 135 10.75 10.60 -8.73
CA ASN A 135 11.30 9.81 -7.62
C ASN A 135 10.56 10.18 -6.33
N LEU A 136 10.33 9.18 -5.49
CA LEU A 136 9.92 9.43 -4.12
C LEU A 136 11.10 10.03 -3.36
N MET A 137 10.86 11.15 -2.67
CA MET A 137 11.83 11.74 -1.74
C MET A 137 12.08 10.80 -0.54
N GLU A 138 13.10 11.09 0.26
CA GLU A 138 13.43 10.27 1.42
C GLU A 138 12.28 10.22 2.43
N ILE A 139 11.96 9.01 2.89
CA ILE A 139 10.99 8.74 3.94
C ILE A 139 11.60 9.17 5.29
N ASN A 140 11.14 10.28 5.82
CA ASN A 140 11.56 10.85 7.11
C ASN A 140 10.34 11.07 8.03
N ASP A 141 10.53 11.71 9.20
CA ASP A 141 9.44 11.99 10.15
C ASP A 141 8.32 12.85 9.57
N GLU A 142 8.57 13.59 8.48
CA GLU A 142 7.53 14.36 7.77
C GLU A 142 6.61 13.47 6.93
N PHE A 143 7.06 12.27 6.55
CA PHE A 143 6.32 11.28 5.75
C PHE A 143 5.15 10.65 6.51
N LEU A 144 5.19 10.65 7.85
CA LEU A 144 4.23 9.97 8.72
C LEU A 144 3.34 10.93 9.51
N ARG A 145 3.31 12.21 9.11
CA ARG A 145 2.43 13.24 9.69
C ARG A 145 0.95 12.95 9.44
#